data_AF-A0A1M6IS20-F1
#
_entry.id   AF-A0A1M6IS20-F1
#
_cell.length_a   1.000
_cell.length_b   1.000
_cell.length_c   1.000
_cell.angle_alpha   90.00
_cell.angle_beta   90.00
_cell.angle_gamma   90.00
#
_symmetry.space_group_name_H-M   'P 1'
#
loop_
_entity.id
_entity.type
_entity.pdbx_description
1 polymer ?
#
loop_
_entity_poly.entity_id
_entity_poly.type
_entity_poly.pdbx_seq_one_letter_code
_entity_poly.pdbx_strand_id
1 'polypeptide(L)' 'MVIEISKVFLHNKNIEEKVEMYIDEPCSIDRLTEIIGLDHMGYAVFFVNGKEVKKNHIVGNEDKLKILPMFGGG' A
#
# COMPACT_ATOMS: atom_id res chain seq x y z
N MET A 1 -3.41 -9.29 -6.92
CA MET A 1 -2.56 -8.15 -6.58
C MET A 1 -1.59 -8.53 -5.47
N VAL A 2 -0.35 -8.04 -5.52
CA VAL A 2 0.62 -8.21 -4.43
C VAL A 2 0.87 -6.86 -3.78
N ILE A 3 0.68 -6.78 -2.46
CA ILE A 3 0.92 -5.59 -1.65
C ILE A 3 2.07 -5.87 -0.69
N GLU A 4 3.14 -5.08 -0.78
CA GLU A 4 4.28 -5.12 0.14
C GLU A 4 4.19 -3.91 1.08
N ILE A 5 4.06 -4.17 2.39
CA ILE A 5 3.89 -3.14 3.42
C ILE A 5 5.12 -3.15 4.31
N SER A 6 5.72 -1.98 4.52
CA SER A 6 6.84 -1.85 5.45
C SER A 6 6.42 -2.16 6.89
N LYS A 7 7.26 -2.91 7.63
CA LYS A 7 7.08 -3.23 9.07
C LYS A 7 6.73 -2.03 9.94
N VAL A 8 7.20 -0.83 9.57
CA VAL A 8 6.94 0.41 10.30
C VAL A 8 5.44 0.71 10.40
N PHE A 9 4.65 0.32 9.40
CA PHE A 9 3.19 0.49 9.39
C PHE A 9 2.42 -0.68 10.01
N LEU A 10 3.10 -1.78 10.34
CA LEU A 10 2.48 -3.00 10.87
C LEU A 10 2.46 -3.05 12.40
N HIS A 11 2.95 -2.01 13.09
CA HIS A 11 2.95 -1.97 14.55
C HIS A 11 1.52 -2.20 15.08
N ASN A 12 1.32 -3.31 15.81
CA ASN A 12 0.05 -3.78 16.38
C ASN A 12 -1.03 -4.26 15.38
N LYS A 13 -0.70 -4.49 14.10
CA LYS A 13 -1.65 -5.08 13.13
C LYS A 13 -1.24 -6.50 12.77
N ASN A 14 -2.22 -7.41 12.72
CA ASN A 14 -2.02 -8.81 12.34
C ASN A 14 -2.00 -8.95 10.80
N ILE A 15 -1.24 -8.07 10.14
CA ILE A 15 -1.12 -7.98 8.68
C ILE A 15 0.32 -8.38 8.34
N GLU A 16 0.47 -9.30 7.40
CA GLU A 16 1.79 -9.75 6.93
C GLU A 16 2.49 -8.64 6.12
N GLU A 17 3.83 -8.63 6.09
CA GLU A 17 4.61 -7.71 5.26
C GLU A 17 4.30 -7.82 3.77
N LYS A 18 3.79 -8.98 3.35
CA LYS A 18 3.36 -9.25 1.98
C LYS A 18 1.95 -9.80 2.03
N VAL A 19 1.01 -9.05 1.48
CA VAL A 19 -0.39 -9.46 1.36
C VAL A 19 -0.67 -9.77 -0.11
N GLU A 20 -1.14 -10.97 -0.37
CA GLU A 20 -1.70 -11.33 -1.67
C GLU A 20 -3.21 -11.25 -1.57
N MET A 21 -3.82 -10.37 -2.36
CA MET A 21 -5.27 -10.19 -2.37
C MET A 21 -5.81 -10.06 -3.78
N TYR A 22 -7.07 -10.43 -3.92
CA TYR A 22 -7.86 -10.21 -5.11
C TYR A 22 -8.77 -9.00 -4.89
N ILE A 23 -8.81 -8.10 -5.87
CA ILE A 23 -9.75 -6.97 -5.90
C ILE A 23 -10.76 -7.21 -7.02
N ASP A 24 -12.05 -7.17 -6.67
CA ASP A 24 -13.14 -7.43 -7.62
C ASP A 24 -13.19 -6.37 -8.72
N GLU A 25 -12.90 -5.12 -8.38
CA GLU A 25 -12.83 -3.98 -9.29
C GLU A 25 -11.56 -3.15 -9.05
N PRO A 26 -10.95 -2.57 -10.11
CA PRO A 26 -9.86 -1.63 -9.94
C PRO A 26 -10.26 -0.47 -9.04
N CYS A 27 -9.44 -0.16 -8.03
CA CYS A 27 -9.75 0.86 -7.04
C CYS A 27 -8.55 1.76 -6.75
N SER A 28 -8.77 2.89 -6.07
CA SER A 28 -7.68 3.77 -5.66
C SER A 28 -6.88 3.17 -4.51
N ILE A 29 -5.60 3.53 -4.44
CA ILE A 29 -4.74 3.13 -3.31
C ILE A 29 -5.34 3.58 -1.96
N ASP A 30 -5.92 4.78 -1.89
CA ASP A 30 -6.59 5.30 -0.68
C ASP A 30 -7.66 4.32 -0.17
N ARG A 31 -8.57 3.90 -1.06
CA ARG A 31 -9.63 2.92 -0.75
C ARG A 31 -9.06 1.54 -0.44
N LEU A 32 -8.03 1.12 -1.18
CA LEU A 32 -7.35 -0.15 -0.93
C LEU A 32 -6.75 -0.18 0.48
N THR A 33 -6.10 0.92 0.90
CA THR A 33 -5.51 1.05 2.24
C THR A 33 -6.55 1.00 3.35
N GLU A 34 -7.75 1.55 3.12
CA GLU A 34 -8.88 1.42 4.06
C GLU A 34 -9.38 -0.02 4.16
N ILE A 35 -9.47 -0.75 3.05
CA ILE A 35 -9.94 -2.16 3.02
C ILE A 35 -8.99 -3.07 3.79
N ILE A 36 -7.68 -2.93 3.60
CA ILE A 36 -6.67 -3.68 4.36
C ILE A 36 -6.53 -3.18 5.80
N GLY A 37 -7.26 -2.12 6.16
CA GLY A 37 -7.22 -1.51 7.48
C GLY A 37 -5.82 -0.99 7.80
N LEU A 38 -5.18 -0.27 6.89
CA LEU A 38 -3.96 0.50 7.17
C LEU A 38 -4.35 1.94 7.52
N ASP A 39 -3.88 2.42 8.69
CA ASP A 39 -4.15 3.78 9.17
C ASP A 39 -2.86 4.62 9.14
N HIS A 40 -3.00 5.95 9.21
CA HIS A 40 -1.89 6.90 9.30
C HIS A 40 -0.92 6.90 8.09
N MET A 41 -1.46 6.80 6.87
CA MET A 41 -0.69 6.86 5.61
C MET A 41 -0.19 8.28 5.22
N GLY A 42 -0.32 9.29 6.09
CA GLY A 42 0.07 10.67 5.80
C GLY A 42 1.56 10.87 5.50
N TYR A 43 2.39 9.91 5.92
CA TYR A 43 3.82 9.85 5.64
C TYR A 43 4.20 8.62 4.82
N ALA A 44 3.28 8.04 4.05
CA ALA A 44 3.58 6.90 3.18
C ALA A 44 3.89 7.38 1.75
N VAL A 45 4.86 6.71 1.13
CA VAL A 45 5.10 6.76 -0.31
C VAL A 45 4.64 5.44 -0.93
N PHE A 46 3.98 5.53 -2.07
CA PHE A 46 3.36 4.39 -2.75
C PHE A 46 4.09 4.14 -4.07
N PHE A 47 4.42 2.89 -4.33
CA PHE A 47 5.01 2.46 -5.60
C PHE A 47 4.13 1.42 -6.26
N VAL A 48 3.75 1.65 -7.51
CA VAL A 48 3.03 0.68 -8.34
C VAL A 48 3.95 0.24 -9.46
N ASN A 49 4.22 -1.07 -9.54
CA ASN A 49 5.14 -1.67 -10.51
C ASN A 49 6.52 -0.97 -10.55
N GLY A 50 7.00 -0.54 -9.39
CA GLY A 50 8.30 0.15 -9.23
C GLY A 50 8.28 1.65 -9.50
N LYS A 51 7.16 2.26 -9.87
CA LYS A 51 7.02 3.71 -10.06
C LYS A 51 6.31 4.36 -8.89
N GLU A 52 6.85 5.46 -8.39
CA GLU A 52 6.19 6.25 -7.34
C GLU A 52 4.89 6.85 -7.89
N VAL A 53 3.81 6.70 -7.12
CA VAL A 53 2.47 7.18 -7.47
C VAL A 53 1.78 7.84 -6.27
N LYS A 54 0.72 8.60 -6.56
CA LYS A 54 -0.11 9.24 -5.53
C LYS A 54 -1.21 8.30 -5.05
N LYS A 55 -1.77 8.56 -3.87
CA LYS A 55 -2.84 7.76 -3.26
C LYS A 55 -4.14 7.65 -4.08
N ASN A 56 -4.36 8.54 -5.03
CA ASN A 56 -5.50 8.50 -5.96
C ASN A 56 -5.25 7.64 -7.21
N HIS A 57 -4.06 7.07 -7.36
CA HIS A 57 -3.74 6.16 -8.46
C HIS A 57 -4.60 4.89 -8.36
N ILE A 58 -5.09 4.43 -9.52
CA ILE A 58 -5.91 3.23 -9.62
C ILE A 58 -5.01 2.02 -9.77
N VAL A 59 -5.32 0.96 -9.02
CA VAL A 59 -4.58 -0.31 -9.05
C VAL A 59 -5.50 -1.46 -9.41
N GLY A 60 -4.94 -2.45 -10.10
CA GLY A 60 -5.61 -3.67 -10.55
C GLY A 60 -4.96 -4.95 -10.01
N ASN A 61 -5.55 -6.10 -10.37
CA ASN A 61 -5.10 -7.41 -9.88
C ASN A 61 -3.68 -7.79 -10.33
N GLU A 62 -3.24 -7.27 -11.47
CA GLU A 62 -1.92 -7.54 -12.07
C GLU A 62 -0.82 -6.64 -11.49
N ASP A 63 -1.19 -5.62 -10.70
CA ASP A 63 -0.24 -4.66 -10.16
C ASP A 63 0.46 -5.17 -8.90
N LYS A 64 1.69 -4.68 -8.71
CA LYS A 64 2.45 -4.79 -7.47
C LYS A 64 2.50 -3.44 -6.77
N LEU A 65 1.82 -3.33 -5.63
CA LEU A 65 1.87 -2.14 -4.77
C LEU A 65 2.90 -2.33 -3.67
N LYS A 66 3.72 -1.31 -3.44
CA LYS A 66 4.65 -1.25 -2.32
C LYS A 66 4.44 0.03 -1.53
N ILE A 67 4.28 -0.11 -0.22
CA ILE A 67 3.99 0.98 0.72
C ILE A 67 5.19 1.13 1.65
N LEU A 68 5.88 2.26 1.56
CA LEU A 68 7.06 2.56 2.36
C LEU A 68 6.84 3.86 3.15
N PRO A 69 7.39 3.97 4.36
CA PRO A 69 7.38 5.24 5.06
C PRO A 69 8.30 6.21 4.33
N MET A 70 7.85 7.46 4.25
CA MET A 70 8.62 8.59 3.79
C MET A 70 9.70 8.85 4.85
N PHE A 71 10.85 8.21 4.70
CA PHE A 71 12.01 8.53 5.49
C PHE A 71 12.53 9.90 5.04
N GLY A 72 12.21 10.94 5.81
CA GLY A 72 12.99 12.18 5.78
C GLY A 72 14.37 11.86 6.32
N GLY A 73 15.34 11.68 5.42
CA GLY A 73 16.74 11.60 5.82
C GLY A 73 17.14 12.90 6.51
N GLY A 74 17.58 12.78 7.76
CA GLY A 74 18.47 13.77 8.37
C GLY A 74 19.89 13.58 7.84
#